data_AF-L8LPW6-F1
#
_entry.id   AF-L8LPW6-F1
#
_cell.length_a   1.000
_cell.length_b   1.000
_cell.length_c   1.000
_cell.angle_alpha   90.00
_cell.angle_beta   90.00
_cell.angle_gamma   90.00
#
_symmetry.space_group_name_H-M   'P 1'
#
loop_
_entity.id
_entity.type
_entity.pdbx_description
1 polymer ?
#
loop_
_entity_poly.entity_id
_entity_poly.type
_entity_poly.pdbx_seq_one_letter_code
_entity_poly.pdbx_strand_id
1 'polypeptide(L)' 'MGCVFIRHGGKHDWYQNPKTKISQPIPRHREIKEQLSKHIIKMLS' A
#
# COMPACT_ATOMS: atom_id res chain seq x y z
N MET A 1 4.36 -10.56 -4.52
CA MET A 1 4.40 -10.17 -3.08
C MET A 1 5.75 -9.62 -2.68
N GLY A 2 6.08 -8.44 -3.20
CA GLY A 2 7.28 -7.72 -2.80
C GLY A 2 7.06 -6.27 -3.16
N CYS A 3 6.33 -5.54 -2.32
CA CYS A 3 6.19 -4.10 -2.47
C CYS A 3 7.33 -3.42 -1.73
N VAL A 4 7.81 -2.31 -2.29
CA VAL A 4 8.90 -1.53 -1.72
C VAL A 4 8.33 -0.32 -1.01
N PHE A 5 8.80 -0.09 0.21
CA PHE A 5 8.51 1.14 0.93
C PHE A 5 9.23 2.31 0.24
N ILE A 6 8.51 3.40 0.01
CA ILE A 6 9.03 4.60 -0.65
C ILE A 6 9.30 5.70 0.38
N ARG A 7 8.27 6.06 1.16
CA ARG A 7 8.33 7.14 2.15
C ARG A 7 7.16 7.09 3.13
N HIS A 8 7.35 7.71 4.29
CA HIS A 8 6.25 8.03 5.19
C HIS A 8 5.48 9.23 4.64
N GLY A 9 4.15 9.15 4.66
CA GLY A 9 3.26 10.30 4.54
C GLY A 9 2.71 10.71 5.90
N GLY A 10 1.75 11.64 5.91
CA GLY A 10 1.15 12.13 7.15
C GLY A 10 0.48 11.02 7.97
N LYS A 11 -0.61 10.43 7.47
CA LYS A 11 -1.35 9.35 8.15
C LYS A 11 -1.20 7.97 7.49
N HIS A 12 -0.42 7.90 6.41
CA HIS A 12 -0.21 6.71 5.59
C HIS A 12 1.27 6.55 5.23
N ASP A 13 1.66 5.34 4.83
CA ASP A 13 2.96 5.02 4.24
C ASP A 13 2.80 4.77 2.75
N TRP A 14 3.78 5.18 1.95
CA TRP A 14 3.76 4.95 0.51
C TRP A 14 4.52 3.67 0.19
N TYR A 15 3.83 2.75 -0.48
CA TYR A 15 4.40 1.53 -1.02
C TYR A 15 4.26 1.49 -2.52
N GLN A 16 5.22 0.87 -3.20
CA GLN A 16 5.22 0.71 -4.65
C GLN A 16 5.39 -0.77 -5.02
N ASN A 17 4.67 -1.19 -6.06
CA ASN A 17 4.95 -2.45 -6.72
C ASN A 17 6.17 -2.30 -7.65
N PRO A 18 7.29 -2.99 -7.42
CA PRO A 18 8.50 -2.81 -8.22
C PRO A 18 8.32 -3.26 -9.67
N LYS A 19 7.36 -4.14 -9.95
CA LYS A 19 7.07 -4.67 -11.29
C LYS A 19 6.26 -3.69 -12.13
N THR A 20 5.17 -3.15 -11.56
CA THR A 20 4.24 -2.27 -12.29
C THR A 20 4.50 -0.78 -12.05
N LYS A 21 5.36 -0.44 -11.09
CA LYS A 21 5.63 0.93 -10.60
C LYS A 21 4.42 1.66 -10.01
N ILE A 22 3.29 0.96 -9.83
CA ILE A 22 2.10 1.50 -9.17
C ILE A 22 2.42 1.76 -7.71
N SER A 23 2.09 2.97 -7.24
CA SER A 23 2.30 3.40 -5.85
C SER A 23 0.95 3.61 -5.16
N GLN A 24 0.81 3.13 -3.93
CA GLN A 24 -0.40 3.21 -3.13
C GLN A 24 -0.09 3.65 -1.68
N PRO A 25 -0.95 4.48 -1.07
CA PRO A 25 -0.87 4.80 0.35
C PRO A 25 -1.48 3.69 1.20
N ILE A 26 -0.74 3.21 2.20
CA ILE A 26 -1.19 2.25 3.21
C ILE A 26 -1.42 2.99 4.54
N PRO A 27 -2.65 3.00 5.09
CA PRO A 27 -2.94 3.65 6.37
C PRO A 27 -2.14 3.05 7.54
N ARG A 28 -1.72 3.89 8.49
CA ARG A 28 -0.95 3.48 9.70
C ARG A 28 -1.82 3.15 10.92
N HIS A 29 -3.05 2.71 10.70
CA HIS A 29 -3.93 2.21 11.78
C HIS A 29 -4.14 0.71 11.64
N ARG A 30 -4.41 0.05 12.77
CA ARG A 30 -4.48 -1.41 12.86
C ARG A 30 -5.70 -2.01 12.16
N GLU A 31 -6.80 -1.25 12.08
CA GLU A 31 -8.04 -1.69 11.45
C GLU A 31 -8.17 -1.09 10.05
N ILE A 32 -8.27 -1.94 9.03
CA ILE A 32 -8.45 -1.53 7.63
C ILE A 32 -9.71 -2.22 7.12
N LYS A 33 -10.60 -1.46 6.46
CA LYS A 33 -11.79 -2.03 5.81
C LYS A 33 -11.39 -3.10 4.81
N GLU A 34 -12.08 -4.23 4.81
CA GLU A 34 -11.76 -5.37 3.95
C GLU A 34 -11.71 -5.02 2.45
N GLN A 35 -12.61 -4.14 1.99
CA GLN A 35 -12.59 -3.68 0.61
C GLN A 35 -11.29 -2.93 0.26
N LEU A 36 -10.78 -2.11 1.19
CA LEU A 36 -9.54 -1.37 1.01
C LEU A 36 -8.33 -2.32 1.05
N SER A 37 -8.31 -3.30 1.95
CA SER A 37 -7.20 -4.28 2.00
C SER A 37 -7.12 -5.11 0.72
N LYS A 38 -8.26 -5.61 0.21
CA LYS A 38 -8.33 -6.33 -1.08
C LYS A 38 -7.82 -5.47 -2.23
N HIS A 39 -8.18 -4.18 -2.25
CA HIS A 39 -7.71 -3.25 -3.28
C HIS A 39 -6.19 -3.03 -3.21
N ILE A 40 -5.64 -2.78 -2.01
CA ILE A 40 -4.20 -2.59 -1.80
C ILE A 40 -3.42 -3.83 -2.26
N ILE A 41 -3.87 -5.02 -1.87
CA ILE A 41 -3.23 -6.29 -2.29
C ILE A 41 -3.27 -6.43 -3.81
N LYS A 42 -4.42 -6.16 -4.44
CA LYS A 42 -4.56 -6.23 -5.91
C LYS A 42 -3.58 -5.31 -6.64
N MET A 43 -3.32 -4.11 -6.10
CA MET A 43 -2.42 -3.13 -6.72
C MET A 43 -0.93 -3.42 -6.45
N LEU A 44 -0.61 -3.99 -5.28
CA LEU A 44 0.77 -4.17 -4.83
C LEU A 44 1.32 -5.60 -5.00
N SER A 45 0.51 -6.56 -5.46
CA SER A 45 0.92 -7.96 -5.63
C SER A 45 1.94 -8.19 -6.73
#